data_AF-A0A8S9ZK93-F1
#
_entry.id   AF-A0A8S9ZK93-F1
#
_cell.length_a   1.000
_cell.length_b   1.000
_cell.length_c   1.000
_cell.angle_alpha   90.00
_cell.angle_beta   90.00
_cell.angle_gamma   90.00
#
_symmetry.space_group_name_H-M   'P 1'
#
loop_
_entity.id
_entity.type
_entity.pdbx_description
1 polymer ?
#
loop_
_entity_poly.entity_id
_entity_poly.type
_entity_poly.pdbx_seq_one_letter_code
_entity_poly.pdbx_strand_id
1 'polypeptide(L)'
;MDLLQSYKGDSSDDEIITEETNTIKTILPIVNLAPNVVVQRPVQQTAVVDPKTKELYYNPKYEELFLPEVGPSNPFKSEHQKTPKNTLTGFVEPAHFNEFHFDRSIRSYDTLGYAENPSADAGGSSSYIGDVESANLTGGRSLFESAKTGGQKRKRITNDK
;
A
#
# COMPACT_ATOMS: atom_id res chain seq x y z
N MET A 1 -56.27 -5.85 42.30
CA MET A 1 -56.95 -6.31 41.08
C MET A 1 -56.74 -5.23 40.04
N ASP A 2 -56.22 -5.63 38.88
CA ASP A 2 -56.18 -4.87 37.62
C ASP A 2 -57.45 -4.08 37.36
N LEU A 3 -57.34 -2.97 36.61
CA LEU A 3 -58.18 -2.76 35.43
C LEU A 3 -57.54 -1.75 34.45
N LEU A 4 -57.45 -2.23 33.22
CA LEU A 4 -56.88 -1.74 31.98
C LEU A 4 -57.60 -0.53 31.33
N GLN A 5 -56.80 0.26 30.60
CA GLN A 5 -56.95 0.69 29.19
C GLN A 5 -58.13 1.59 28.73
N SER A 6 -57.80 2.74 28.10
CA SER A 6 -58.04 3.06 26.65
C SER A 6 -57.82 4.56 26.37
N TYR A 7 -56.86 4.95 25.53
CA TYR A 7 -56.95 5.28 24.08
C TYR A 7 -57.61 6.63 23.69
N LYS A 8 -56.81 7.41 22.94
CA LYS A 8 -57.10 8.37 21.85
C LYS A 8 -57.52 9.83 22.12
N GLY A 9 -56.68 10.73 21.59
CA GLY A 9 -57.01 12.01 20.94
C GLY A 9 -55.76 12.42 20.11
N ASP A 10 -55.73 12.30 18.77
CA ASP A 10 -56.32 13.19 17.73
C ASP A 10 -55.54 14.53 17.67
N SER A 11 -55.00 15.07 16.56
CA SER A 11 -55.04 14.78 15.12
C SER A 11 -53.85 15.52 14.44
N SER A 12 -53.36 14.95 13.34
CA SER A 12 -52.64 15.52 12.17
C SER A 12 -53.14 16.89 11.69
N ASP A 13 -52.48 17.70 10.84
CA ASP A 13 -51.16 17.82 10.19
C ASP A 13 -51.16 19.25 9.56
N ASP A 14 -50.01 19.70 9.03
CA ASP A 14 -49.81 20.83 8.11
C ASP A 14 -49.63 22.25 8.70
N GLU A 15 -48.37 22.74 8.73
CA GLU A 15 -47.88 23.73 7.75
C GLU A 15 -46.36 23.96 7.91
N ILE A 16 -45.66 23.86 6.79
CA ILE A 16 -44.25 24.24 6.60
C ILE A 16 -44.22 25.76 6.37
N ILE A 17 -43.58 26.50 7.27
CA ILE A 17 -43.13 27.87 7.00
C ILE A 17 -41.60 27.86 6.93
N THR A 18 -41.14 27.94 5.69
CA THR A 18 -39.78 28.32 5.32
C THR A 18 -39.57 29.79 5.65
N GLU A 19 -38.82 30.08 6.70
CA GLU A 19 -38.19 31.39 6.87
C GLU A 19 -36.69 31.20 7.12
N GLU A 20 -35.93 31.45 6.06
CA GLU A 20 -34.50 31.63 6.07
C GLU A 20 -34.16 32.84 6.95
N THR A 21 -33.98 32.62 8.24
CA THR A 21 -33.29 33.60 9.06
C THR A 21 -31.81 33.31 8.93
N ASN A 22 -31.11 34.20 8.21
CA ASN A 22 -29.66 34.26 8.13
C ASN A 22 -29.08 34.34 9.56
N THR A 23 -28.91 33.20 10.20
CA THR A 23 -28.20 33.10 11.48
C THR A 23 -26.75 33.36 11.16
N ILE A 24 -26.32 34.60 11.41
CA ILE A 24 -24.92 34.97 11.48
C ILE A 24 -24.25 33.92 12.36
N LYS A 25 -23.50 33.00 11.74
CA LYS A 25 -22.66 32.05 12.46
C LYS A 25 -21.60 32.90 13.15
N THR A 26 -21.88 33.33 14.37
CA THR A 26 -20.84 33.82 15.26
C THR A 26 -19.85 32.69 15.39
N ILE A 27 -18.66 32.89 14.83
CA ILE A 27 -17.53 31.98 14.94
C ILE A 27 -17.07 32.07 16.39
N LEU A 28 -17.82 31.46 17.31
CA LEU A 28 -17.36 31.25 18.66
C LEU A 28 -16.22 30.21 18.55
N PRO A 29 -15.03 30.49 19.11
CA PRO A 29 -13.99 29.48 19.14
C PRO A 29 -14.56 28.29 19.90
N ILE A 30 -14.61 27.13 19.24
CA ILE A 30 -14.94 25.87 19.89
C ILE A 30 -13.78 25.59 20.85
N VAL A 31 -13.95 26.01 22.10
CA VAL A 31 -12.97 25.75 23.17
C VAL A 31 -13.11 24.29 23.52
N ASN A 32 -12.09 23.50 23.20
CA ASN A 32 -12.03 22.12 23.67
C ASN A 32 -11.79 22.13 25.19
N LEU A 33 -12.87 22.00 25.98
CA LEU A 33 -12.83 22.04 27.44
C LEU A 33 -12.08 20.84 28.05
N ALA A 34 -11.89 19.77 27.28
CA ALA A 34 -11.20 18.56 27.71
C ALA A 34 -10.16 18.16 26.67
N PRO A 35 -8.98 18.82 26.66
CA PRO A 35 -7.86 18.36 25.87
C PRO A 35 -7.50 16.93 26.30
N ASN A 36 -7.04 16.11 25.35
CA ASN A 36 -6.63 14.74 25.63
C ASN A 36 -5.48 14.76 26.65
N VAL A 37 -5.78 14.43 27.91
CA VAL A 37 -4.82 14.45 29.01
C VAL A 37 -3.98 13.20 28.91
N VAL A 38 -2.68 13.37 28.68
CA VAL A 38 -1.71 12.27 28.71
C VAL A 38 -1.68 11.70 30.13
N VAL A 39 -2.40 10.59 30.33
CA VAL A 39 -2.33 9.83 31.58
C VAL A 39 -0.93 9.24 31.72
N GLN A 40 -0.26 9.53 32.84
CA GLN A 40 1.07 8.98 33.16
C GLN A 40 1.06 7.45 33.36
N ARG A 41 -0.13 6.85 33.52
CA ARG A 41 -0.31 5.39 33.52
C ARG A 41 -0.89 4.92 32.20
N PRO A 42 -0.44 3.78 31.69
CA PRO A 42 -0.96 3.21 30.46
C PRO A 42 -2.37 2.69 30.72
N VAL A 43 -3.40 3.48 30.43
CA VAL A 43 -4.78 3.02 30.65
C VAL A 43 -5.16 1.96 29.62
N GLN A 44 -4.62 1.98 28.40
CA GLN A 44 -4.59 0.85 27.46
C GLN A 44 -3.44 1.10 26.47
N GLN A 45 -2.19 0.79 26.86
CA GLN A 45 -1.15 0.69 25.84
C GLN A 45 -1.45 -0.57 25.03
N THR A 46 -1.87 -0.41 23.77
CA THR A 46 -1.75 -1.47 22.78
C THR A 46 -0.34 -2.05 22.92
N ALA A 47 -0.22 -3.36 23.04
CA ALA A 47 1.08 -4.00 23.19
C ALA A 47 1.88 -3.73 21.90
N VAL A 48 2.73 -2.70 21.92
CA VAL A 48 3.52 -2.31 20.76
C VAL A 48 4.60 -3.37 20.56
N VAL A 49 4.68 -3.92 19.36
CA VAL A 49 5.74 -4.84 18.98
C VAL A 49 7.06 -4.08 18.90
N ASP A 50 8.13 -4.64 19.46
CA ASP A 50 9.47 -4.03 19.36
C ASP A 50 9.96 -4.12 17.89
N PRO A 51 10.27 -2.99 17.23
CA PRO A 51 10.71 -2.97 15.83
C PRO A 51 12.02 -3.72 15.58
N LYS A 52 12.82 -4.00 16.62
CA LYS A 52 14.07 -4.77 16.48
C LYS A 52 13.85 -6.28 16.50
N THR A 53 12.69 -6.72 17.00
CA THR A 53 12.37 -8.15 17.09
C THR A 53 11.92 -8.68 15.72
N LYS A 54 12.52 -9.79 15.28
CA LYS A 54 12.23 -10.40 13.97
C LYS A 54 11.21 -11.53 14.02
N GLU A 55 11.05 -12.15 15.19
CA GLU A 55 10.19 -13.31 15.39
C GLU A 55 9.14 -12.96 16.46
N LEU A 56 7.88 -13.28 16.16
CA LEU A 56 6.75 -13.04 17.04
C LEU A 56 6.09 -14.37 17.40
N TYR A 57 5.74 -14.55 18.68
CA TYR A 57 5.12 -15.77 19.21
C TYR A 57 3.59 -15.71 19.23
N TYR A 58 3.01 -14.60 18.77
CA TYR A 58 1.58 -14.38 18.68
C TYR A 58 1.26 -13.64 17.38
N ASN A 59 -0.02 -13.61 17.00
CA ASN A 59 -0.49 -12.89 15.82
C ASN A 59 -0.94 -11.48 16.23
N PRO A 60 -0.11 -10.43 16.09
CA PRO A 60 -0.50 -9.05 16.40
C PRO A 60 -1.54 -8.53 15.42
N LYS A 61 -2.24 -7.45 15.80
CA LYS A 61 -3.12 -6.74 14.87
C LYS A 61 -2.29 -5.89 13.89
N TYR A 62 -2.88 -5.58 12.72
CA TYR A 62 -2.27 -4.68 11.73
C TYR A 62 -1.85 -3.35 12.36
N GLU A 63 -2.75 -2.74 13.14
CA GLU A 63 -2.52 -1.48 13.83
C GLU A 63 -1.34 -1.56 14.81
N GLU A 64 -1.03 -2.74 15.37
CA GLU A 64 0.04 -2.93 16.35
C GLU A 64 1.41 -3.20 15.70
N LEU A 65 1.43 -3.82 14.51
CA LEU A 65 2.65 -4.19 13.81
C LEU A 65 3.16 -3.08 12.88
N PHE A 66 2.25 -2.37 12.21
CA PHE A 66 2.58 -1.34 11.21
C PHE A 66 2.56 0.09 11.77
N LEU A 67 2.61 0.26 13.10
CA LEU A 67 2.78 1.58 13.70
C LEU A 67 4.12 2.21 13.26
N PRO A 68 4.12 3.49 12.85
CA PRO A 68 5.36 4.19 12.55
C PRO A 68 6.17 4.45 13.83
N GLU A 69 7.50 4.43 13.70
CA GLU A 69 8.41 4.81 14.80
C GLU A 69 8.26 6.31 15.11
N VAL A 70 8.01 6.62 16.38
CA VAL A 70 7.79 8.00 16.84
C VAL A 70 9.13 8.66 17.16
N GLY A 71 9.37 9.84 16.59
CA GLY A 71 10.52 10.68 16.89
C GLY A 71 11.25 11.16 15.63
N PRO A 72 12.17 12.13 15.76
CA PRO A 72 12.96 12.58 14.62
C PRO A 72 13.97 11.51 14.19
N SER A 73 14.11 11.31 12.88
CA SER A 73 15.18 10.47 12.33
C SER A 73 16.54 11.05 12.70
N ASN A 74 17.48 10.19 13.11
CA ASN A 74 18.86 10.58 13.38
C ASN A 74 19.51 11.22 12.12
N PRO A 75 19.95 12.49 12.19
CA PRO A 75 20.53 13.20 11.05
C PRO A 75 21.97 12.76 10.73
N PHE A 76 22.68 12.12 11.66
CA PHE A 76 24.08 11.69 11.49
C PHE A 76 24.24 10.35 10.79
N LYS A 77 23.12 9.68 10.46
CA LYS A 77 23.15 8.44 9.68
C LYS A 77 23.20 8.77 8.20
N SER A 78 24.12 8.16 7.48
CA SER A 78 24.10 8.17 6.01
C SER A 78 22.89 7.40 5.48
N GLU A 79 22.54 7.59 4.21
CA GLU A 79 21.43 6.87 3.56
C GLU A 79 21.60 5.34 3.70
N HIS A 80 22.79 4.82 3.40
CA HIS A 80 23.15 3.40 3.58
C HIS A 80 23.08 2.88 5.02
N GLN A 81 23.13 3.77 6.02
CA GLN A 81 22.96 3.40 7.43
C GLN A 81 21.50 3.48 7.89
N LYS A 82 20.66 4.23 7.17
CA LYS A 82 19.21 4.29 7.41
C LYS A 82 18.49 3.11 6.77
N THR A 83 18.98 2.59 5.64
CA THR A 83 18.39 1.44 4.95
C THR A 83 18.44 0.17 5.83
N PRO A 84 17.34 -0.60 5.94
CA PRO A 84 17.35 -1.89 6.61
C PRO A 84 18.26 -2.86 5.83
N LYS A 85 19.23 -3.48 6.53
CA LYS A 85 20.20 -4.37 5.90
C LYS A 85 20.58 -5.55 6.78
N ASN A 86 20.83 -6.69 6.14
CA ASN A 86 21.34 -7.90 6.77
C ASN A 86 22.81 -8.16 6.35
N THR A 87 23.22 -7.66 5.19
CA THR A 87 24.60 -7.69 4.69
C THR A 87 25.14 -6.26 4.60
N LEU A 88 26.43 -6.11 4.28
CA LEU A 88 27.06 -4.78 4.14
C LEU A 88 26.37 -3.93 3.07
N THR A 89 25.95 -4.56 1.97
CA THR A 89 25.42 -3.90 0.78
C THR A 89 23.90 -3.82 0.74
N GLY A 90 23.17 -4.60 1.54
CA GLY A 90 21.72 -4.55 1.53
C GLY A 90 21.02 -5.65 2.33
N PHE A 91 19.79 -5.92 1.96
CA PHE A 91 18.97 -6.97 2.57
C PHE A 91 18.89 -8.17 1.63
N VAL A 92 19.14 -9.36 2.16
CA VAL A 92 19.08 -10.63 1.41
C VAL A 92 18.20 -11.57 2.21
N GLU A 93 17.14 -12.04 1.57
CA GLU A 93 16.20 -13.03 2.10
C GLU A 93 15.98 -14.15 1.07
N PRO A 94 15.76 -15.39 1.52
CA PRO A 94 15.36 -16.46 0.62
C PRO A 94 13.95 -16.17 0.08
N ALA A 95 13.81 -16.18 -1.23
CA ALA A 95 12.54 -16.00 -1.92
C ALA A 95 12.19 -17.26 -2.73
N HIS A 96 10.90 -17.54 -2.82
CA HIS A 96 10.38 -18.68 -3.58
C HIS A 96 9.71 -18.19 -4.87
N PHE A 97 10.45 -18.27 -5.97
CA PHE A 97 9.95 -17.96 -7.31
C PHE A 97 9.71 -19.23 -8.11
N ASN A 98 8.74 -19.17 -9.01
CA ASN A 98 8.62 -20.18 -10.06
C ASN A 98 9.75 -19.96 -11.07
N GLU A 99 10.51 -21.03 -11.36
CA GLU A 99 11.64 -21.04 -12.29
C GLU A 99 11.25 -20.45 -13.66
N PHE A 100 10.09 -20.83 -14.20
CA PHE A 100 9.64 -20.33 -15.50
C PHE A 100 9.43 -18.81 -15.50
N HIS A 101 8.87 -18.23 -14.43
CA HIS A 101 8.63 -16.80 -14.37
C HIS A 101 9.94 -16.00 -14.21
N PHE A 102 10.88 -16.55 -13.46
CA PHE A 102 12.22 -15.98 -13.33
C PHE A 102 12.98 -16.00 -14.67
N ASP A 103 12.99 -17.15 -15.34
CA ASP A 103 13.62 -17.29 -16.66
C ASP A 103 12.93 -16.43 -17.73
N ARG A 104 11.61 -16.29 -17.62
CA ARG A 104 10.81 -15.40 -18.47
C ARG A 104 11.23 -13.94 -18.29
N SER A 105 11.34 -13.46 -17.06
CA SER A 105 11.68 -12.06 -16.78
C SER A 105 13.11 -11.73 -17.18
N ILE A 106 14.09 -12.58 -16.84
CA ILE A 106 15.51 -12.34 -17.18
C ILE A 106 15.73 -12.34 -18.69
N ARG A 107 15.17 -13.30 -19.44
CA ARG A 107 15.31 -13.35 -20.91
C ARG A 107 14.58 -12.21 -21.60
N SER A 108 13.45 -11.77 -21.06
CA SER A 108 12.72 -10.62 -21.60
C SER A 108 13.52 -9.35 -21.40
N TYR A 109 14.11 -9.14 -20.22
CA TYR A 109 14.96 -7.99 -19.95
C TYR A 109 16.19 -7.95 -20.87
N ASP A 110 16.88 -9.08 -21.03
CA ASP A 110 18.09 -9.17 -21.86
C ASP A 110 17.82 -8.92 -23.35
N THR A 111 16.63 -9.28 -23.85
CA THR A 111 16.30 -9.21 -25.29
C THR A 111 15.47 -8.00 -25.68
N LEU A 112 14.51 -7.59 -24.84
CA LEU A 112 13.58 -6.49 -25.08
C LEU A 112 13.97 -5.22 -24.33
N GLY A 113 14.84 -5.31 -23.32
CA GLY A 113 15.27 -4.17 -22.50
C GLY A 113 14.31 -3.82 -21.36
N TYR A 114 13.24 -4.59 -21.17
CA TYR A 114 12.28 -4.40 -20.09
C TYR A 114 11.77 -5.73 -19.52
N ALA A 115 11.31 -5.70 -18.27
CA ALA A 115 10.66 -6.83 -17.60
C ALA A 115 9.74 -6.36 -16.48
N GLU A 116 8.92 -7.27 -15.94
CA GLU A 116 8.11 -7.02 -14.74
C GLU A 116 9.00 -6.85 -13.50
N ASN A 117 8.65 -5.90 -12.64
CA ASN A 117 9.36 -5.66 -11.39
C ASN A 117 9.13 -6.81 -10.38
N PRO A 118 10.18 -7.52 -9.93
CA PRO A 118 10.04 -8.60 -8.95
C PRO A 118 9.91 -8.10 -7.49
N SER A 119 9.89 -6.79 -7.24
CA SER A 119 9.78 -6.23 -5.89
C SER A 119 8.41 -6.49 -5.25
N ALA A 120 8.41 -6.99 -4.01
CA ALA A 120 7.20 -7.30 -3.26
C ALA A 120 6.37 -6.06 -2.88
N ASP A 121 7.02 -4.91 -2.67
CA ASP A 121 6.40 -3.66 -2.23
C ASP A 121 6.03 -2.74 -3.42
N ALA A 122 5.98 -3.27 -4.64
CA ALA A 122 5.63 -2.51 -5.84
C ALA A 122 4.12 -2.20 -5.94
N GLY A 123 3.48 -1.78 -4.83
CA GLY A 123 2.20 -1.06 -4.83
C GLY A 123 1.01 -1.71 -5.56
N GLY A 124 1.03 -3.02 -5.80
CA GLY A 124 -0.05 -3.77 -6.45
C GLY A 124 -0.24 -3.52 -7.95
N SER A 125 0.48 -2.59 -8.56
CA SER A 125 0.51 -2.43 -10.02
C SER A 125 1.75 -3.13 -10.58
N SER A 126 1.55 -4.00 -11.57
CA SER A 126 2.62 -4.68 -12.30
C SER A 126 3.44 -3.62 -13.06
N SER A 127 4.39 -3.01 -12.37
CA SER A 127 5.26 -1.99 -12.93
C SER A 127 6.37 -2.65 -13.74
N TYR A 128 6.64 -2.13 -14.93
CA TYR A 128 7.77 -2.55 -15.74
C TYR A 128 9.03 -1.78 -15.33
N ILE A 129 10.17 -2.47 -15.37
CA ILE A 129 11.50 -1.89 -15.16
C ILE A 129 12.31 -1.98 -16.45
N GLY A 130 13.28 -1.07 -16.62
CA GLY A 130 14.08 -0.93 -17.84
C GLY A 130 13.45 0.07 -18.80
N ASP A 131 13.27 -0.33 -20.05
CA ASP A 131 12.61 0.49 -21.08
C ASP A 131 11.08 0.43 -20.97
N VAL A 132 10.53 1.30 -20.14
CA VAL A 132 9.09 1.40 -19.88
C VAL A 132 8.31 1.87 -21.11
N GLU A 133 8.93 2.66 -22.00
CA GLU A 133 8.27 3.15 -23.21
C GLU A 133 7.98 2.00 -24.18
N SER A 134 8.98 1.16 -24.44
CA SER A 134 8.77 -0.02 -25.30
C SER A 134 7.84 -1.05 -24.66
N ALA A 135 7.86 -1.21 -23.33
CA ALA A 135 6.90 -2.02 -22.61
C ALA A 135 5.46 -1.55 -22.86
N ASN A 136 5.20 -0.24 -22.75
CA ASN A 136 3.87 0.33 -23.00
C ASN A 136 3.44 0.18 -24.47
N LEU A 137 4.36 0.39 -25.42
CA LEU A 137 4.10 0.24 -26.85
C LEU A 137 3.72 -1.20 -27.24
N THR A 138 4.38 -2.18 -26.61
CA THR A 138 4.17 -3.61 -26.89
C THR A 138 3.10 -4.24 -25.99
N GLY A 139 2.54 -3.48 -25.04
CA GLY A 139 1.56 -3.95 -24.07
C GLY A 139 2.15 -4.94 -23.04
N GLY A 140 3.45 -4.85 -22.77
CA GLY A 140 4.12 -5.63 -21.73
C GLY A 140 4.36 -7.10 -22.06
N ARG A 141 4.35 -7.45 -23.34
CA ARG A 141 4.48 -8.84 -23.80
C ARG A 141 5.88 -9.38 -23.54
N SER A 142 5.97 -10.57 -22.99
CA SER A 142 7.25 -11.25 -22.82
C SER A 142 7.76 -11.87 -24.13
N LEU A 143 9.07 -12.15 -24.19
CA LEU A 143 9.71 -12.91 -25.27
C LEU A 143 8.98 -14.25 -25.57
N PHE A 144 8.44 -14.89 -24.53
CA PHE A 144 7.72 -16.17 -24.65
C PHE A 144 6.30 -16.04 -25.23
N GLU A 145 5.74 -14.83 -25.25
CA GLU A 145 4.36 -14.55 -25.73
C GLU A 145 4.35 -14.09 -27.20
N SER A 146 5.29 -14.62 -27.99
CA SER A 146 5.52 -14.30 -29.39
C SER A 146 5.76 -12.81 -29.66
N ALA A 147 6.44 -12.10 -28.76
CA ALA A 147 6.98 -10.79 -29.08
C ALA A 147 7.91 -10.94 -30.30
N LYS A 148 7.68 -10.15 -31.37
CA LYS A 148 8.47 -10.23 -32.59
C LYS A 148 9.83 -9.57 -32.36
N THR A 149 10.74 -10.30 -31.73
CA THR A 149 12.13 -9.88 -31.56
C THR A 149 12.90 -10.23 -32.82
N GLY A 150 12.97 -9.29 -33.76
CA GLY A 150 13.77 -9.46 -34.98
C GLY A 150 13.21 -8.69 -36.16
N GLY A 151 14.08 -7.89 -36.77
CA GLY A 151 13.84 -7.29 -38.07
C GLY A 151 14.02 -8.30 -39.21
N GLN A 152 14.61 -7.86 -40.32
CA GLN A 152 14.84 -8.72 -41.47
C GLN A 152 15.76 -9.90 -41.12
N LYS A 153 15.34 -11.12 -41.50
CA LYS A 153 16.14 -12.33 -41.32
C LYS A 153 17.44 -12.23 -42.11
N ARG A 154 18.57 -12.45 -41.44
CA ARG A 154 19.88 -12.50 -42.10
C ARG A 154 19.92 -13.69 -43.06
N LYS A 155 20.36 -13.45 -44.30
CA LYS A 155 20.55 -14.52 -45.30
C LYS A 155 21.81 -15.30 -44.95
N ARG A 156 21.72 -16.63 -44.95
CA ARG A 156 22.85 -17.54 -44.82
C ARG A 156 23.08 -18.22 -46.17
N ILE A 157 24.33 -18.32 -46.59
CA ILE A 157 24.73 -19.14 -47.75
C ILE A 157 24.64 -20.61 -47.30
N THR A 158 23.78 -21.40 -47.96
CA THR A 158 23.73 -22.85 -47.78
C THR A 158 24.59 -23.51 -48.84
N ASN A 159 25.39 -24.51 -48.45
CA ASN A 159 26.04 -25.39 -49.42
C ASN A 159 25.02 -26.46 -49.80
N ASP A 160 24.27 -26.21 -50.86
CA ASP A 160 23.41 -27.21 -51.47
C ASP A 160 24.33 -28.19 -52.22
N LYS A 161 24.25 -29.48 -51.88
CA LYS A 161 25.10 -30.53 -52.42
C LYS A 161 24.50 -31.13 -53.70
#